data_AF-A0A7W0G8H0-F1
#
_entry.id   AF-A0A7W0G8H0-F1
#
_cell.length_a   1.000
_cell.length_b   1.000
_cell.length_c   1.000
_cell.angle_alpha   90.00
_cell.angle_beta   90.00
_cell.angle_gamma   90.00
#
_symmetry.space_group_name_H-M   'P 1'
#
loop_
_entity.id
_entity.type
_entity.pdbx_description
1 polymer ?
#
loop_
_entity_poly.entity_id
_entity_poly.type
_entity_poly.pdbx_seq_one_letter_code
_entity_poly.pdbx_strand_id
1 'polypeptide(L)'
;MAHPDLPAEQAYVDRAYAALDEMRDVVSRAATATDQEVAALALEAWSARRLVTYENAERGLLFGRLDFDDIERPLYVGRRWVQDEEQRQLVVNWQAPAARPFYTATPVDPQRVTLRRRFRTAGRRLTDIADESLDGSTLDGASVGDFLLDELDRSRETRMRDIVATIQADQYRLITHAPDQPLVIQGGPGTGKTAVGLHRASWLLYTHRGTLARSRVLVVGPNRLFMEYVSHVLPALGEHAVEQRAVDDLVDGAAPTLADPPEVARLKADTRLAEVLASAVELRLESKPEEINLRLGGEYVRVRVREIVELLREARERDGTDAIARERFRMALVRRFYLAYSETLGGSALRDGEEIEKSLKANGYLARVLERAWPALVPEKLLRALFAQPAFLAEASDGILSDEEQALLRRRGTGWSDGDLALLDEANALVGTPPRSYGHVIVDEAQDLTPMQLRMIARRAREGGLTLLGDVAQATGAVVYRSWDEVLPHLPHAAEAEIEELRHAYRVPREIMDVALPLLDVIAPDVAAPLSYRRGA
;
A
#
# COMPACT_ATOMS: atom_id res chain seq x y z
N MET A 1 29.92 30.89 15.30
CA MET A 1 30.38 31.57 14.08
C MET A 1 29.81 30.82 12.89
N ALA A 2 29.52 31.48 11.77
CA ALA A 2 29.13 30.79 10.55
C ALA A 2 30.31 29.95 10.02
N HIS A 3 30.02 28.78 9.46
CA HIS A 3 31.03 27.88 8.90
C HIS A 3 31.83 28.58 7.78
N PRO A 4 33.17 28.45 7.71
CA PRO A 4 33.99 29.18 6.73
C PRO A 4 33.63 28.87 5.27
N ASP A 5 33.21 27.64 4.99
CA ASP A 5 32.84 27.20 3.64
C ASP A 5 31.42 27.60 3.20
N LEU A 6 30.63 28.24 4.07
CA LEU A 6 29.24 28.58 3.79
C LEU A 6 29.05 29.38 2.48
N PRO A 7 29.85 30.41 2.16
CA PRO A 7 29.72 31.13 0.89
C PRO A 7 30.01 30.27 -0.34
N ALA A 8 31.01 29.40 -0.27
CA ALA A 8 31.38 28.52 -1.39
C ALA A 8 30.30 27.46 -1.63
N GLU A 9 29.77 26.86 -0.56
CA GLU A 9 28.69 25.88 -0.65
C GLU A 9 27.37 26.51 -1.09
N GLN A 10 27.05 27.75 -0.65
CA GLN A 10 25.89 28.48 -1.17
C GLN A 10 26.00 28.70 -2.69
N ALA A 11 27.18 29.07 -3.20
CA ALA A 11 27.39 29.24 -4.64
C ALA A 11 27.20 27.93 -5.43
N TYR A 12 27.53 26.78 -4.83
CA TYR A 12 27.22 25.47 -5.43
C TYR A 12 25.72 25.17 -5.41
N VAL A 13 25.06 25.43 -4.29
CA VAL A 13 23.60 25.28 -4.14
C VAL A 13 22.85 26.14 -5.17
N ASP A 14 23.25 27.40 -5.35
CA ASP A 14 22.66 28.30 -6.35
C ASP A 14 22.81 27.76 -7.77
N ARG A 15 23.98 27.21 -8.11
CA ARG A 15 24.23 26.56 -9.41
C ARG A 15 23.34 25.33 -9.62
N ALA A 16 23.19 24.49 -8.60
CA ALA A 16 22.33 23.32 -8.66
C ALA A 16 20.85 23.71 -8.83
N TYR A 17 20.40 24.78 -8.18
CA TYR A 17 19.05 25.31 -8.38
C TYR A 17 18.84 25.93 -9.77
N ALA A 18 19.83 26.65 -10.32
CA ALA A 18 19.77 27.16 -11.68
C ALA A 18 19.62 26.02 -12.70
N ALA A 19 20.42 24.97 -12.57
CA ALA A 19 20.31 23.78 -13.40
C ALA A 19 18.96 23.05 -13.23
N LEU A 20 18.42 23.00 -12.01
CA LEU A 20 17.08 22.46 -11.75
C LEU A 20 15.99 23.27 -12.47
N ASP A 21 16.08 24.59 -12.42
CA ASP A 21 15.15 25.50 -13.11
C ASP A 21 15.23 25.30 -14.64
N GLU A 22 16.43 25.20 -15.20
CA GLU A 22 16.62 24.89 -16.63
C GLU A 22 16.00 23.55 -17.02
N MET A 23 16.24 22.50 -16.23
CA MET A 23 15.65 21.18 -16.44
C MET A 23 14.12 21.23 -16.38
N ARG A 24 13.54 22.03 -15.46
CA ARG A 24 12.09 22.25 -15.36
C ARG A 24 11.57 22.95 -16.62
N ASP A 25 12.26 23.98 -17.07
CA ASP A 25 11.85 24.77 -18.23
C ASP A 25 11.91 23.96 -19.53
N VAL A 26 12.87 23.05 -19.68
CA VAL A 26 12.91 22.09 -20.80
C VAL A 26 11.66 21.21 -20.82
N VAL A 27 11.25 20.66 -19.67
CA VAL A 27 10.03 19.84 -19.57
C VAL A 27 8.78 20.67 -19.83
N SER A 28 8.72 21.89 -19.31
CA SER A 28 7.60 22.81 -19.54
C SER A 28 7.42 23.16 -21.02
N ARG A 29 8.51 23.48 -21.73
CA ARG A 29 8.47 23.75 -23.17
C ARG A 29 8.11 22.52 -24.01
N ALA A 30 8.55 21.33 -23.61
CA ALA A 30 8.18 20.10 -24.30
C ALA A 30 6.66 19.88 -24.26
N ALA A 31 5.99 20.22 -23.15
CA ALA A 31 4.55 20.09 -22.99
C ALA A 31 3.74 20.87 -24.05
N THR A 32 4.26 21.99 -24.54
CA THR A 32 3.56 22.90 -25.48
C THR A 32 4.01 22.74 -26.94
N ALA A 33 4.87 21.76 -27.25
CA ALA A 33 5.55 21.65 -28.54
C ALA A 33 4.84 20.77 -29.60
N THR A 34 3.61 20.29 -29.36
CA THR A 34 2.92 19.33 -30.25
C THR A 34 1.53 19.80 -30.68
N ASP A 35 1.27 19.84 -31.99
CA ASP A 35 -0.02 20.25 -32.59
C ASP A 35 -1.03 19.09 -32.76
N GLN A 36 -0.62 17.84 -32.53
CA GLN A 36 -1.51 16.67 -32.64
C GLN A 36 -2.27 16.42 -31.33
N GLU A 37 -3.60 16.53 -31.37
CA GLU A 37 -4.49 16.54 -30.19
C GLU A 37 -4.30 15.35 -29.22
N VAL A 38 -4.18 14.12 -29.73
CA VAL A 38 -3.99 12.92 -28.87
C VAL A 38 -2.57 12.82 -28.31
N ALA A 39 -1.57 13.18 -29.11
CA ALA A 39 -0.17 13.18 -28.67
C ALA A 39 0.08 14.31 -27.67
N ALA A 40 -0.56 15.48 -27.86
CA ALA A 40 -0.52 16.61 -26.96
C ALA A 40 -1.09 16.25 -25.57
N LEU A 41 -2.25 15.59 -25.50
CA LEU A 41 -2.83 15.14 -24.21
C LEU A 41 -1.91 14.16 -23.46
N ALA A 42 -1.27 13.23 -24.17
CA ALA A 42 -0.35 12.28 -23.57
C ALA A 42 0.95 12.96 -23.08
N LEU A 43 1.48 13.90 -23.87
CA LEU A 43 2.68 14.67 -23.56
C LEU A 43 2.44 15.66 -22.41
N GLU A 44 1.28 16.28 -22.38
CA GLU A 44 0.81 17.17 -21.31
C GLU A 44 0.67 16.40 -20.00
N ALA A 45 0.00 15.25 -20.01
CA ALA A 45 -0.12 14.39 -18.83
C ALA A 45 1.24 13.87 -18.32
N TRP A 46 2.16 13.55 -19.23
CA TRP A 46 3.54 13.17 -18.88
C TRP A 46 4.32 14.35 -18.28
N SER A 47 4.21 15.53 -18.89
CA SER A 47 4.92 16.74 -18.46
C SER A 47 4.40 17.24 -17.12
N ALA A 48 3.09 17.26 -16.92
CA ALA A 48 2.46 17.63 -15.66
C ALA A 48 2.96 16.74 -14.51
N ARG A 49 3.02 15.41 -14.71
CA ARG A 49 3.58 14.48 -13.71
C ARG A 49 5.05 14.78 -13.39
N ARG A 50 5.86 15.12 -14.40
CA ARG A 50 7.26 15.49 -14.18
C ARG A 50 7.40 16.83 -13.48
N LEU A 51 6.62 17.84 -13.84
CA LEU A 51 6.72 19.20 -13.28
C LEU A 51 6.48 19.23 -11.77
N VAL A 52 5.50 18.47 -11.26
CA VAL A 52 5.25 18.38 -9.81
C VAL A 52 6.50 17.88 -9.06
N THR A 53 7.28 16.98 -9.66
CA THR A 53 8.51 16.49 -9.02
C THR A 53 9.63 17.55 -8.91
N TYR A 54 9.56 18.65 -9.68
CA TYR A 54 10.47 19.80 -9.53
C TYR A 54 10.01 20.75 -8.43
N GLU A 55 8.70 20.98 -8.29
CA GLU A 55 8.14 21.84 -7.23
C GLU A 55 8.49 21.34 -5.83
N ASN A 56 8.48 20.02 -5.64
CA ASN A 56 8.85 19.43 -4.34
C ASN A 56 10.35 19.58 -4.01
N ALA A 57 11.22 19.68 -5.02
CA ALA A 57 12.65 19.88 -4.85
C ALA A 57 13.03 21.33 -4.45
N GLU A 58 12.08 22.28 -4.50
CA GLU A 58 12.29 23.65 -4.01
C GLU A 58 12.57 23.71 -2.50
N ARG A 59 12.12 22.69 -1.75
CA ARG A 59 12.28 22.60 -0.30
C ARG A 59 13.49 21.74 0.07
N GLY A 60 14.69 22.31 -0.11
CA GLY A 60 15.94 21.65 0.30
C GLY A 60 16.37 20.56 -0.69
N LEU A 61 16.78 20.97 -1.89
CA LEU A 61 17.27 20.08 -2.94
C LEU A 61 18.47 19.26 -2.46
N LEU A 62 19.45 19.94 -1.86
CA LEU A 62 20.68 19.33 -1.33
C LEU A 62 20.63 19.31 0.19
N PHE A 63 21.07 18.21 0.78
CA PHE A 63 21.19 18.09 2.23
C PHE A 63 22.55 17.57 2.69
N GLY A 64 23.45 17.23 1.75
CA GLY A 64 24.81 16.91 2.12
C GLY A 64 25.76 16.70 0.96
N ARG A 65 27.01 16.42 1.34
CA ARG A 65 28.16 16.20 0.47
C ARG A 65 29.05 15.11 1.06
N LEU A 66 29.67 14.34 0.17
CA LEU A 66 30.69 13.35 0.49
C LEU A 66 31.97 13.66 -0.27
N ASP A 67 33.08 13.56 0.43
CA ASP A 67 34.42 13.57 -0.14
C ASP A 67 35.04 12.18 -0.02
N PHE A 68 35.81 11.78 -1.02
CA PHE A 68 36.44 10.46 -1.09
C PHE A 68 37.96 10.60 -1.17
N ASP A 69 38.68 9.55 -0.80
CA ASP A 69 40.15 9.52 -0.86
C ASP A 69 40.71 9.47 -2.30
N ASP A 70 39.95 8.90 -3.24
CA ASP A 70 40.38 8.63 -4.62
C ASP A 70 39.59 9.38 -5.71
N ILE A 71 38.57 10.15 -5.33
CA ILE A 71 37.73 10.89 -6.28
C ILE A 71 37.98 12.38 -6.09
N GLU A 72 38.53 13.03 -7.12
CA GLU A 72 38.82 14.47 -7.09
C GLU A 72 37.57 15.35 -6.90
N ARG A 73 36.40 14.86 -7.31
CA ARG A 73 35.14 15.62 -7.22
C ARG A 73 34.27 15.12 -6.08
N PRO A 74 33.82 16.00 -5.18
CA PRO A 74 32.88 15.63 -4.15
C PRO A 74 31.53 15.23 -4.74
N LEU A 75 30.84 14.35 -4.02
CA LEU A 75 29.52 13.86 -4.38
C LEU A 75 28.46 14.59 -3.54
N TYR A 76 27.66 15.41 -4.20
CA TYR A 76 26.56 16.11 -3.56
C TYR A 76 25.29 15.26 -3.56
N VAL A 77 24.69 15.09 -2.37
CA VAL A 77 23.51 14.24 -2.16
C VAL A 77 22.28 15.10 -1.94
N GLY A 78 21.18 14.74 -2.61
CA GLY A 78 19.94 15.48 -2.58
C GLY A 78 18.70 14.64 -2.82
N ARG A 79 17.55 15.31 -2.79
CA ARG A 79 16.22 14.69 -2.98
C ARG A 79 15.96 14.28 -4.42
N ARG A 80 16.69 14.89 -5.35
CA ARG A 80 16.51 14.70 -6.79
C ARG A 80 17.84 14.71 -7.50
N TRP A 81 17.92 13.93 -8.58
CA TRP A 81 19.03 14.02 -9.52
C TRP A 81 18.97 15.32 -10.33
N VAL A 82 20.11 16.02 -10.40
CA VAL A 82 20.27 17.27 -11.15
C VAL A 82 21.56 17.23 -11.94
N GLN A 83 21.51 17.73 -13.17
CA GLN A 83 22.64 17.88 -14.07
C GLN A 83 22.62 19.26 -14.72
N ASP A 84 23.79 19.77 -15.12
CA ASP A 84 23.90 21.02 -15.87
C ASP A 84 23.73 20.82 -17.39
N GLU A 85 23.84 21.91 -18.16
CA GLU A 85 23.75 21.91 -19.62
C GLU A 85 24.80 21.00 -20.28
N GLU A 86 25.98 20.86 -19.67
CA GLU A 86 27.09 19.99 -20.12
C GLU A 86 26.87 18.51 -19.73
N GLN A 87 25.70 18.15 -19.19
CA GLN A 87 25.35 16.82 -18.66
C GLN A 87 26.25 16.39 -17.49
N ARG A 88 26.90 17.33 -16.79
CA ARG A 88 27.65 17.02 -15.58
C ARG A 88 26.67 16.88 -14.44
N GLN A 89 26.80 15.77 -13.71
CA GLN A 89 25.98 15.51 -12.54
C GLN A 89 26.35 16.48 -11.41
N LEU A 90 25.36 17.28 -10.98
CA LEU A 90 25.50 18.22 -9.87
C LEU A 90 24.95 17.65 -8.57
N VAL A 91 23.89 16.83 -8.63
CA VAL A 91 23.25 16.24 -7.45
C VAL A 91 22.92 14.77 -7.71
N VAL A 92 23.33 13.89 -6.80
CA VAL A 92 22.92 12.48 -6.74
C VAL A 92 21.63 12.39 -5.95
N ASN A 93 20.65 11.63 -6.45
CA ASN A 93 19.46 11.29 -5.69
C ASN A 93 19.84 10.35 -4.53
N TRP A 94 19.36 10.63 -3.32
CA TRP A 94 19.53 9.81 -2.13
C TRP A 94 19.22 8.30 -2.29
N GLN A 95 18.32 7.97 -3.22
CA GLN A 95 17.91 6.59 -3.52
C GLN A 95 18.96 5.84 -4.34
N ALA A 96 19.91 6.54 -4.97
CA ALA A 96 20.93 5.93 -5.81
C ALA A 96 21.96 5.17 -4.97
N PRO A 97 22.49 4.03 -5.45
CA PRO A 97 23.54 3.28 -4.75
C PRO A 97 24.77 4.13 -4.39
N ALA A 98 25.12 5.12 -5.22
CA ALA A 98 26.23 6.02 -4.96
C ALA A 98 26.03 6.94 -3.73
N ALA A 99 24.79 7.14 -3.28
CA ALA A 99 24.49 7.91 -2.06
C ALA A 99 24.51 7.06 -0.79
N ARG A 100 24.59 5.72 -0.88
CA ARG A 100 24.59 4.81 0.27
C ARG A 100 25.63 5.15 1.36
N PRO A 101 26.89 5.52 1.02
CA PRO A 101 27.88 5.86 2.04
C PRO A 101 27.46 7.07 2.89
N PHE A 102 26.60 7.96 2.38
CA PHE A 102 26.09 9.10 3.15
C PHE A 102 25.40 8.65 4.45
N TYR A 103 24.68 7.53 4.38
CA TYR A 103 23.92 6.98 5.50
C TYR A 103 24.67 5.92 6.30
N THR A 104 25.53 5.15 5.63
CA THR A 104 26.10 3.92 6.22
C THR A 104 27.57 4.01 6.56
N ALA A 105 28.31 4.99 6.04
CA ALA A 105 29.72 5.17 6.38
C ALA A 105 29.88 5.62 7.84
N THR A 106 30.89 5.06 8.50
CA THR A 106 31.26 5.34 9.89
C THR A 106 32.78 5.49 10.00
N PRO A 107 33.34 6.07 11.08
CA PRO A 107 34.79 6.11 11.24
C PRO A 107 35.47 4.72 11.30
N VAL A 108 34.70 3.67 11.61
CA VAL A 108 35.18 2.28 11.67
C VAL A 108 35.11 1.60 10.29
N ASP A 109 34.07 1.90 9.53
CA ASP A 109 33.91 1.50 8.12
C ASP A 109 33.61 2.74 7.27
N PRO A 110 34.64 3.48 6.85
CA PRO A 110 34.47 4.77 6.17
C PRO A 110 33.94 4.61 4.75
N GLN A 111 33.95 3.40 4.18
CA GLN A 111 33.53 3.17 2.78
C GLN A 111 34.19 4.15 1.80
N ARG A 112 35.48 4.45 2.03
CA ARG A 112 36.32 5.40 1.26
C ARG A 112 35.94 6.87 1.38
N VAL A 113 34.94 7.20 2.20
CA VAL A 113 34.57 8.58 2.51
C VAL A 113 35.58 9.15 3.50
N THR A 114 36.13 10.32 3.18
CA THR A 114 37.03 11.07 4.08
C THR A 114 36.24 12.08 4.90
N LEU A 115 35.33 12.82 4.25
CA LEU A 115 34.49 13.83 4.87
C LEU A 115 33.02 13.61 4.52
N ARG A 116 32.15 13.68 5.52
CA ARG A 116 30.69 13.78 5.35
C ARG A 116 30.22 15.14 5.86
N ARG A 117 29.69 15.95 4.94
CA ARG A 117 29.14 17.27 5.23
C ARG A 117 27.63 17.24 5.16
N ARG A 118 26.94 17.76 6.17
CA ARG A 118 25.49 17.92 6.23
C ARG A 118 25.11 19.39 6.11
N PHE A 119 24.09 19.64 5.31
CA PHE A 119 23.58 20.97 5.03
C PHE A 119 22.26 21.20 5.74
N ARG A 120 22.12 22.36 6.38
CA ARG A 120 20.82 22.88 6.80
C ARG A 120 20.36 23.95 5.84
N THR A 121 19.16 23.82 5.30
CA THR A 121 18.64 24.74 4.28
C THR A 121 17.29 25.32 4.69
N ALA A 122 17.05 26.59 4.36
CA ALA A 122 15.75 27.22 4.36
C ALA A 122 15.39 27.59 2.91
N GLY A 123 14.64 26.71 2.23
CA GLY A 123 14.44 26.80 0.78
C GLY A 123 15.77 26.66 0.06
N ARG A 124 16.10 27.64 -0.79
CA ARG A 124 17.35 27.68 -1.57
C ARG A 124 18.58 28.20 -0.79
N ARG A 125 18.40 28.64 0.46
CA ARG A 125 19.47 29.24 1.27
C ARG A 125 20.05 28.25 2.28
N LEU A 126 21.36 28.09 2.28
CA LEU A 126 22.13 27.36 3.27
C LEU A 126 22.22 28.18 4.56
N THR A 127 21.78 27.61 5.67
CA THR A 127 21.74 28.26 6.99
C THR A 127 22.80 27.73 7.94
N ASP A 128 23.21 26.47 7.78
CA ASP A 128 24.24 25.85 8.62
C ASP A 128 24.92 24.67 7.92
N ILE A 129 26.12 24.32 8.39
CA ILE A 129 26.93 23.21 7.90
C ILE A 129 27.49 22.43 9.09
N ALA A 130 27.38 21.10 9.04
CA ALA A 130 28.02 20.21 10.00
C ALA A 130 28.91 19.19 9.29
N ASP A 131 30.18 19.17 9.68
CA ASP A 131 31.21 18.29 9.12
C ASP A 131 31.50 17.12 10.04
N GLU A 132 31.67 15.94 9.44
CA GLU A 132 32.04 14.71 10.11
C GLU A 132 33.20 14.07 9.36
N SER A 133 34.36 13.98 10.00
CA SER A 133 35.50 13.26 9.46
C SER A 133 35.35 11.76 9.73
N LEU A 134 35.61 10.96 8.69
CA LEU A 134 35.55 9.50 8.75
C LEU A 134 36.93 8.85 8.54
N ASP A 135 37.97 9.62 8.23
CA ASP A 135 39.35 9.14 8.05
C ASP A 135 40.19 9.13 9.35
N GLY A 136 39.57 9.46 10.48
CA GLY A 136 40.22 9.50 11.79
C GLY A 136 40.89 10.84 12.12
N SER A 137 40.81 11.85 11.24
CA SER A 137 41.19 13.21 11.57
C SER A 137 40.16 13.87 12.50
N THR A 138 40.61 14.48 13.59
CA THR A 138 39.72 15.30 14.44
C THR A 138 39.43 16.63 13.75
N LEU A 139 38.15 16.88 13.45
CA LEU A 139 37.66 18.19 13.03
C LEU A 139 37.10 18.96 14.24
N ASP A 140 37.49 20.23 14.37
CA ASP A 140 36.89 21.17 15.31
C ASP A 140 35.53 21.64 14.76
N GLY A 141 34.50 20.83 14.95
CA GLY A 141 33.12 21.12 14.54
C GLY A 141 32.12 20.82 15.65
N ALA A 142 30.95 21.48 15.61
CA ALA A 142 29.84 21.18 16.52
C ALA A 142 29.53 19.67 16.50
N SER A 143 29.26 19.08 17.67
CA SER A 143 28.93 17.65 17.78
C SER A 143 27.86 17.26 16.77
N VAL A 144 28.19 16.35 15.85
CA VAL A 144 27.27 15.84 14.81
C VAL A 144 25.97 15.31 15.42
N GLY A 145 26.06 14.77 16.64
CA GLY A 145 24.89 14.32 17.41
C GLY A 145 23.91 15.46 17.73
N ASP A 146 24.42 16.64 18.07
CA ASP A 146 23.58 17.80 18.41
C ASP A 146 22.89 18.35 17.16
N PHE A 147 23.60 18.41 16.02
CA PHE A 147 23.01 18.81 14.75
C PHE A 147 21.84 17.90 14.33
N LEU A 148 22.01 16.58 14.48
CA LEU A 148 20.96 15.59 14.19
C LEU A 148 19.76 15.76 15.11
N LEU A 149 19.97 15.88 16.42
CA LEU A 149 18.91 16.03 17.40
C LEU A 149 18.14 17.35 17.20
N ASP A 150 18.84 18.45 16.90
CA ASP A 150 18.24 19.76 16.59
C ASP A 150 17.35 19.69 15.34
N GLU A 151 17.80 18.99 14.30
CA GLU A 151 17.02 18.83 13.07
C GLU A 151 15.78 17.95 13.29
N LEU A 152 15.91 16.90 14.10
CA LEU A 152 14.78 16.05 14.49
C LEU A 152 13.74 16.79 15.34
N ASP A 153 14.15 17.69 16.22
CA ASP A 153 13.21 18.47 17.04
C ASP A 153 12.45 19.53 16.25
N ARG A 154 13.03 20.04 15.15
CA ARG A 154 12.31 20.88 14.18
C ARG A 154 11.25 20.13 13.37
N SER A 155 11.26 18.80 13.38
CA SER A 155 10.27 17.99 12.68
C SER A 155 8.87 18.00 13.33
N ARG A 156 8.68 18.68 14.47
CA ARG A 156 7.41 18.68 15.24
C ARG A 156 6.40 19.70 14.73
N GLU A 157 6.01 19.60 13.47
CA GLU A 157 4.93 20.40 12.89
C GLU A 157 3.59 19.63 12.92
N THR A 158 2.51 20.29 12.51
CA THR A 158 1.17 19.67 12.33
C THR A 158 1.13 18.57 11.27
N ARG A 159 2.21 18.39 10.50
CA ARG A 159 2.37 17.39 9.44
C ARG A 159 3.73 16.72 9.56
N MET A 160 3.82 15.45 9.13
CA MET A 160 5.09 14.75 9.09
C MET A 160 5.98 15.35 7.99
N ARG A 161 7.25 15.62 8.33
CA ARG A 161 8.29 15.94 7.36
C ARG A 161 9.02 14.68 6.91
N ASP A 162 9.58 14.72 5.72
CA ASP A 162 10.52 13.69 5.29
C ASP A 162 11.77 13.69 6.18
N ILE A 163 12.47 12.56 6.26
CA ILE A 163 13.67 12.40 7.11
C ILE A 163 14.92 12.16 6.27
N VAL A 164 14.89 12.40 4.95
CA VAL A 164 15.96 11.94 4.05
C VAL A 164 17.35 12.45 4.43
N ALA A 165 17.42 13.64 5.05
CA ALA A 165 18.68 14.22 5.54
C ALA A 165 19.16 13.60 6.87
N THR A 166 18.26 12.95 7.61
CA THR A 166 18.46 12.44 8.98
C THR A 166 18.23 10.94 9.09
N ILE A 167 18.05 10.22 7.98
CA ILE A 167 18.00 8.76 7.95
C ILE A 167 19.26 8.20 8.61
N GLN A 168 19.08 7.28 9.56
CA GLN A 168 20.16 6.57 10.23
C GLN A 168 20.53 5.29 9.47
N ALA A 169 21.70 4.72 9.77
CA ALA A 169 22.23 3.55 9.04
C ALA A 169 21.31 2.31 9.14
N ASP A 170 20.75 2.05 10.31
CA ASP A 170 19.79 0.97 10.56
C ASP A 170 18.47 1.19 9.80
N GLN A 171 17.94 2.41 9.82
CA GLN A 171 16.79 2.83 9.04
C GLN A 171 17.04 2.66 7.53
N TYR A 172 18.21 3.09 7.03
CA TYR A 172 18.58 2.96 5.62
C TYR A 172 18.64 1.50 5.18
N ARG A 173 19.19 0.62 6.03
CA ARG A 173 19.23 -0.84 5.78
C ARG A 173 17.82 -1.40 5.58
N LEU A 174 16.86 -0.99 6.40
CA LEU A 174 15.46 -1.43 6.27
C LEU A 174 14.73 -0.79 5.08
N ILE A 175 15.00 0.49 4.79
CA ILE A 175 14.47 1.18 3.60
C ILE A 175 14.90 0.45 2.33
N THR A 176 16.16 0.02 2.26
CA THR A 176 16.78 -0.61 1.08
C THR A 176 16.74 -2.13 1.08
N HIS A 177 16.04 -2.73 2.04
CA HIS A 177 15.87 -4.18 2.12
C HIS A 177 15.21 -4.73 0.83
N ALA A 178 15.65 -5.90 0.36
CA ALA A 178 15.07 -6.51 -0.83
C ALA A 178 13.55 -6.74 -0.64
N PRO A 179 12.72 -6.60 -1.70
CA PRO A 179 11.28 -6.79 -1.63
C PRO A 179 10.81 -8.23 -1.92
N ASP A 180 11.74 -9.18 -2.00
CA ASP A 180 11.46 -10.55 -2.45
C ASP A 180 10.61 -11.35 -1.45
N GLN A 181 10.67 -10.98 -0.16
CA GLN A 181 9.97 -11.65 0.94
C GLN A 181 9.19 -10.64 1.78
N PRO A 182 8.11 -11.07 2.47
CA PRO A 182 7.43 -10.24 3.44
C PRO A 182 8.40 -9.77 4.53
N LEU A 183 8.40 -8.47 4.83
CA LEU A 183 9.26 -7.88 5.85
C LEU A 183 8.42 -7.34 7.00
N VAL A 184 8.75 -7.72 8.21
CA VAL A 184 8.21 -7.12 9.43
C VAL A 184 9.27 -6.23 10.05
N ILE A 185 8.93 -4.97 10.30
CA ILE A 185 9.78 -4.01 11.00
C ILE A 185 9.18 -3.77 12.39
N GLN A 186 9.72 -4.50 13.37
CA GLN A 186 9.41 -4.34 14.78
C GLN A 186 10.22 -3.17 15.33
N GLY A 187 9.59 -2.18 15.96
CA GLY A 187 10.34 -1.08 16.55
C GLY A 187 9.58 -0.32 17.60
N GLY A 188 10.26 0.07 18.67
CA GLY A 188 9.63 0.78 19.79
C GLY A 188 9.13 2.20 19.46
N PRO A 189 8.57 2.91 20.46
CA PRO A 189 8.22 4.32 20.34
C PRO A 189 9.40 5.19 19.89
N GLY A 190 9.16 6.05 18.91
CA GLY A 190 10.14 7.08 18.50
C GLY A 190 11.33 6.62 17.67
N THR A 191 11.33 5.38 17.20
CA THR A 191 12.36 4.79 16.32
C THR A 191 12.21 5.22 14.85
N GLY A 192 11.04 5.74 14.47
CA GLY A 192 10.79 6.27 13.13
C GLY A 192 10.24 5.26 12.12
N LYS A 193 9.64 4.15 12.57
CA LYS A 193 9.04 3.10 11.72
C LYS A 193 8.21 3.64 10.55
N THR A 194 7.24 4.51 10.81
CA THR A 194 6.41 5.15 9.78
C THR A 194 7.25 5.83 8.71
N ALA A 195 8.27 6.58 9.12
CA ALA A 195 9.14 7.29 8.20
C ALA A 195 9.99 6.31 7.37
N VAL A 196 10.47 5.22 7.99
CA VAL A 196 11.13 4.10 7.30
C VAL A 196 10.20 3.48 6.26
N GLY A 197 8.93 3.20 6.60
CA GLY A 197 7.95 2.66 5.67
C GLY A 197 7.67 3.55 4.46
N LEU A 198 7.47 4.85 4.69
CA LEU A 198 7.24 5.82 3.62
C LEU A 198 8.46 5.98 2.70
N HIS A 199 9.67 6.06 3.27
CA HIS A 199 10.90 6.11 2.46
C HIS A 199 11.18 4.79 1.74
N ARG A 200 10.80 3.66 2.34
CA ARG A 200 10.83 2.35 1.68
C ARG A 200 9.91 2.32 0.46
N ALA A 201 8.67 2.80 0.56
CA ALA A 201 7.78 2.91 -0.60
C ALA A 201 8.41 3.74 -1.73
N SER A 202 9.01 4.88 -1.38
CA SER A 202 9.72 5.73 -2.35
C SER A 202 10.93 5.01 -2.97
N TRP A 203 11.77 4.38 -2.16
CA TRP A 203 12.94 3.64 -2.65
C TRP A 203 12.56 2.45 -3.53
N LEU A 204 11.51 1.71 -3.18
CA LEU A 204 10.99 0.60 -3.98
C LEU A 204 10.54 1.09 -5.36
N LEU A 205 9.80 2.20 -5.42
CA LEU A 205 9.42 2.84 -6.67
C LEU A 205 10.59 3.41 -7.46
N TYR A 206 11.70 3.76 -6.84
CA TYR A 206 12.91 4.21 -7.54
C TYR A 206 13.70 3.03 -8.14
N THR A 207 13.96 2.01 -7.33
CA THR A 207 14.86 0.91 -7.67
C THR A 207 14.17 -0.17 -8.51
N HIS A 208 12.88 -0.44 -8.26
CA HIS A 208 12.12 -1.51 -8.92
C HIS A 208 11.08 -0.97 -9.91
N ARG A 209 11.38 0.15 -10.59
CA ARG A 209 10.48 0.80 -11.55
C ARG A 209 9.90 -0.14 -12.60
N GLY A 210 10.70 -1.08 -13.12
CA GLY A 210 10.25 -2.02 -14.14
C GLY A 210 9.04 -2.87 -13.68
N THR A 211 9.12 -3.40 -12.46
CA THR A 211 8.09 -4.28 -11.88
C THR A 211 6.96 -3.47 -11.26
N LEU A 212 7.28 -2.41 -10.50
CA LEU A 212 6.31 -1.66 -9.68
C LEU A 212 5.58 -0.54 -10.42
N ALA A 213 6.07 -0.07 -11.58
CA ALA A 213 5.40 1.01 -12.32
C ALA A 213 3.97 0.64 -12.76
N ARG A 214 3.68 -0.65 -12.97
CA ARG A 214 2.33 -1.12 -13.36
C ARG A 214 1.50 -1.57 -12.17
N SER A 215 2.13 -2.15 -11.16
CA SER A 215 1.47 -2.77 -10.02
C SER A 215 1.26 -1.83 -8.83
N ARG A 216 1.89 -0.64 -8.81
CA ARG A 216 1.75 0.41 -7.78
C ARG A 216 2.16 -0.07 -6.37
N VAL A 217 2.27 0.89 -5.45
CA VAL A 217 2.50 0.63 -4.02
C VAL A 217 1.30 1.16 -3.24
N LEU A 218 0.83 0.39 -2.27
CA LEU A 218 -0.20 0.81 -1.31
C LEU A 218 0.46 1.01 0.06
N VAL A 219 0.19 2.14 0.70
CA VAL A 219 0.51 2.39 2.11
C VAL A 219 -0.81 2.45 2.88
N VAL A 220 -0.93 1.58 3.88
CA VAL A 220 -2.09 1.47 4.75
C VAL A 220 -1.71 1.97 6.14
N GLY A 221 -2.47 2.89 6.70
CA GLY A 221 -2.31 3.34 8.09
C GLY A 221 -3.58 3.12 8.92
N PRO A 222 -3.50 3.28 10.24
CA PRO A 222 -4.55 2.87 11.17
C PRO A 222 -5.87 3.64 11.01
N ASN A 223 -5.82 4.92 10.62
CA ASN A 223 -7.00 5.78 10.49
C ASN A 223 -6.74 6.98 9.58
N ARG A 224 -7.81 7.67 9.17
CA ARG A 224 -7.76 8.83 8.27
C ARG A 224 -6.90 9.98 8.77
N LEU A 225 -6.99 10.32 10.07
CA LEU A 225 -6.21 11.42 10.65
C LEU A 225 -4.70 11.15 10.56
N PHE A 226 -4.30 9.91 10.82
CA PHE A 226 -2.93 9.48 10.64
C PHE A 226 -2.50 9.58 9.17
N MET A 227 -3.34 9.13 8.24
CA MET A 227 -3.05 9.22 6.81
C MET A 227 -2.92 10.67 6.34
N GLU A 228 -3.76 11.58 6.82
CA GLU A 228 -3.64 13.02 6.56
C GLU A 228 -2.30 13.58 7.07
N TYR A 229 -1.89 13.20 8.29
CA TYR A 229 -0.62 13.60 8.89
C TYR A 229 0.61 13.20 8.06
N VAL A 230 0.59 12.00 7.46
CA VAL A 230 1.72 11.48 6.66
C VAL A 230 1.62 11.76 5.16
N SER A 231 0.45 12.16 4.67
CA SER A 231 0.12 12.27 3.24
C SER A 231 1.10 13.09 2.41
N HIS A 232 1.83 14.03 3.04
CA HIS A 232 2.76 14.95 2.40
C HIS A 232 4.18 14.41 2.21
N VAL A 233 4.57 13.35 2.92
CA VAL A 233 5.93 12.83 2.88
C VAL A 233 6.28 12.29 1.50
N LEU A 234 5.47 11.39 0.95
CA LEU A 234 5.71 10.78 -0.36
C LEU A 234 5.66 11.79 -1.52
N PRO A 235 4.68 12.72 -1.59
CA PRO A 235 4.72 13.83 -2.52
C PRO A 235 6.01 14.65 -2.42
N ALA A 236 6.50 14.97 -1.22
CA ALA A 236 7.74 15.73 -1.05
C ALA A 236 8.98 15.01 -1.62
N LEU A 237 8.92 13.69 -1.77
CA LEU A 237 9.96 12.87 -2.42
C LEU A 237 9.75 12.75 -3.95
N GLY A 238 8.68 13.34 -4.49
CA GLY A 238 8.29 13.25 -5.88
C GLY A 238 7.48 11.99 -6.22
N GLU A 239 6.97 11.26 -5.23
CA GLU A 239 6.24 10.01 -5.41
C GLU A 239 4.72 10.23 -5.39
N HIS A 240 4.09 10.16 -6.56
CA HIS A 240 2.64 10.29 -6.74
C HIS A 240 1.97 8.97 -7.16
N ALA A 241 2.75 7.92 -7.38
CA ALA A 241 2.27 6.59 -7.77
C ALA A 241 1.93 5.69 -6.58
N VAL A 242 2.09 6.20 -5.35
CA VAL A 242 1.73 5.51 -4.11
C VAL A 242 0.31 5.87 -3.72
N GLU A 243 -0.52 4.86 -3.53
CA GLU A 243 -1.84 5.01 -2.95
C GLU A 243 -1.72 4.97 -1.43
N GLN A 244 -2.33 5.93 -0.74
CA GLN A 244 -2.30 6.06 0.71
C GLN A 244 -3.74 5.96 1.21
N ARG A 245 -4.06 4.93 2.00
CA ARG A 245 -5.41 4.71 2.54
C ARG A 245 -5.36 4.34 4.02
N ALA A 246 -6.41 4.71 4.74
CA ALA A 246 -6.62 4.14 6.06
C ALA A 246 -7.23 2.74 5.95
N VAL A 247 -7.09 1.90 6.97
CA VAL A 247 -7.64 0.53 6.99
C VAL A 247 -9.16 0.53 6.76
N ASP A 248 -9.87 1.47 7.40
CA ASP A 248 -11.32 1.67 7.28
C ASP A 248 -11.75 2.18 5.90
N ASP A 249 -10.82 2.76 5.14
CA ASP A 249 -11.07 3.18 3.77
C ASP A 249 -10.86 2.07 2.76
N LEU A 250 -10.31 0.90 3.11
CA LEU A 250 -9.95 -0.10 2.09
C LEU A 250 -11.14 -0.65 1.29
N VAL A 251 -12.37 -0.54 1.82
CA VAL A 251 -13.60 -0.97 1.15
C VAL A 251 -14.32 0.24 0.57
N ASP A 252 -14.29 0.37 -0.76
CA ASP A 252 -14.90 1.51 -1.46
C ASP A 252 -16.41 1.58 -1.22
N GLY A 253 -16.92 2.77 -0.89
CA GLY A 253 -18.35 3.01 -0.70
C GLY A 253 -18.91 2.56 0.65
N ALA A 254 -18.07 2.02 1.54
CA ALA A 254 -18.41 1.74 2.93
C ALA A 254 -17.54 2.56 3.89
N ALA A 255 -18.14 3.03 4.97
CA ALA A 255 -17.43 3.72 6.04
C ALA A 255 -18.00 3.28 7.39
N PRO A 256 -17.18 3.22 8.44
CA PRO A 256 -17.66 2.85 9.75
C PRO A 256 -18.49 3.99 10.34
N THR A 257 -19.69 3.67 10.80
CA THR A 257 -20.63 4.58 11.47
C THR A 257 -21.12 4.02 12.81
N LEU A 258 -20.70 2.81 13.16
CA LEU A 258 -21.09 2.07 14.36
C LEU A 258 -19.84 1.62 15.11
N ALA A 259 -19.94 1.57 16.43
CA ALA A 259 -18.91 0.98 17.28
C ALA A 259 -19.42 -0.36 17.82
N ASP A 260 -18.62 -1.41 17.67
CA ASP A 260 -18.94 -2.73 18.21
C ASP A 260 -18.51 -2.83 19.68
N PRO A 261 -19.32 -3.48 20.54
CA PRO A 261 -18.85 -3.93 21.85
C PRO A 261 -17.63 -4.85 21.72
N PRO A 262 -16.72 -4.91 22.72
CA PRO A 262 -15.47 -5.67 22.62
C PRO A 262 -15.64 -7.16 22.26
N GLU A 263 -16.67 -7.81 22.80
CA GLU A 263 -17.00 -9.21 22.51
C GLU A 263 -17.47 -9.42 21.05
N VAL A 264 -18.22 -8.47 20.50
CA VAL A 264 -18.66 -8.49 19.10
C VAL A 264 -17.49 -8.21 18.17
N ALA A 265 -16.64 -7.24 18.52
CA ALA A 265 -15.44 -6.91 17.75
C ALA A 265 -14.47 -8.10 17.66
N ARG A 266 -14.27 -8.83 18.77
CA ARG A 266 -13.47 -10.07 18.80
C ARG A 266 -14.08 -11.17 17.95
N LEU A 267 -15.40 -11.37 18.03
CA LEU A 267 -16.07 -12.37 17.21
C LEU A 267 -15.99 -12.02 15.72
N LYS A 268 -16.15 -10.75 15.35
CA LYS A 268 -15.98 -10.28 13.97
C LYS A 268 -14.54 -10.36 13.45
N ALA A 269 -13.58 -10.37 14.35
CA ALA A 269 -12.17 -10.54 14.03
C ALA A 269 -11.80 -12.01 13.70
N ASP A 270 -12.61 -12.98 14.10
CA ASP A 270 -12.35 -14.41 13.93
C ASP A 270 -12.50 -14.84 12.45
N THR A 271 -11.49 -15.57 11.96
CA THR A 271 -11.45 -16.05 10.57
C THR A 271 -12.52 -17.08 10.25
N ARG A 272 -13.13 -17.74 11.25
CA ARG A 272 -14.30 -18.62 11.06
C ARG A 272 -15.45 -17.92 10.36
N LEU A 273 -15.57 -16.59 10.50
CA LEU A 273 -16.61 -15.85 9.77
C LEU A 273 -16.41 -15.83 8.26
N ALA A 274 -15.20 -16.04 7.75
CA ALA A 274 -15.00 -16.23 6.32
C ALA A 274 -15.70 -17.51 5.82
N GLU A 275 -15.68 -18.58 6.63
CA GLU A 275 -16.38 -19.84 6.33
C GLU A 275 -17.91 -19.68 6.41
N VAL A 276 -18.40 -18.92 7.40
CA VAL A 276 -19.82 -18.55 7.50
C VAL A 276 -20.27 -17.75 6.29
N LEU A 277 -19.45 -16.80 5.82
CA LEU A 277 -19.76 -16.00 4.64
C LEU A 277 -19.75 -16.84 3.36
N ALA A 278 -18.79 -17.76 3.20
CA ALA A 278 -18.77 -18.69 2.08
C ALA A 278 -20.02 -19.58 2.07
N SER A 279 -20.42 -20.11 3.22
CA SER A 279 -21.65 -20.91 3.37
C SER A 279 -22.90 -20.08 3.07
N ALA A 280 -22.96 -18.84 3.55
CA ALA A 280 -24.05 -17.90 3.25
C ALA A 280 -24.16 -17.58 1.76
N VAL A 281 -23.03 -17.46 1.06
CA VAL A 281 -22.98 -17.29 -0.40
C VAL A 281 -23.54 -18.53 -1.10
N GLU A 282 -23.10 -19.73 -0.75
CA GLU A 282 -23.58 -20.97 -1.38
C GLU A 282 -25.09 -21.15 -1.19
N LEU A 283 -25.62 -20.92 0.01
CA LEU A 283 -27.07 -20.97 0.29
C LEU A 283 -27.86 -19.98 -0.59
N ARG A 284 -27.28 -18.81 -0.91
CA ARG A 284 -27.92 -17.79 -1.75
C ARG A 284 -27.72 -18.04 -3.25
N LEU A 285 -26.70 -18.80 -3.61
CA LEU A 285 -26.38 -19.20 -4.98
C LEU A 285 -27.04 -20.51 -5.40
N GLU A 286 -27.78 -21.17 -4.49
CA GLU A 286 -28.66 -22.29 -4.85
C GLU A 286 -29.64 -21.82 -5.95
N SER A 287 -29.57 -22.49 -7.09
CA SER A 287 -30.20 -22.03 -8.32
C SER A 287 -31.07 -23.12 -8.94
N LYS A 288 -32.04 -22.71 -9.77
CA LYS A 288 -32.90 -23.63 -10.54
C LYS A 288 -32.83 -23.22 -12.00
N PRO A 289 -31.74 -23.58 -12.72
CA PRO A 289 -31.56 -23.19 -14.11
C PRO A 289 -32.70 -23.68 -14.99
N GLU A 290 -33.15 -22.83 -15.91
CA GLU A 290 -34.22 -23.15 -16.86
C GLU A 290 -33.65 -23.33 -18.27
N GLU A 291 -34.30 -24.14 -19.10
CA GLU A 291 -33.92 -24.29 -20.51
C GLU A 291 -34.06 -22.97 -21.26
N ILE A 292 -33.08 -22.68 -22.11
CA ILE A 292 -33.24 -21.64 -23.12
C ILE A 292 -33.96 -22.24 -24.32
N ASN A 293 -35.06 -21.63 -24.74
CA ASN A 293 -35.80 -22.04 -25.93
C ASN A 293 -36.31 -20.80 -26.67
N LEU A 294 -35.65 -20.42 -27.76
CA LEU A 294 -35.97 -19.23 -28.53
C LEU A 294 -36.21 -19.58 -30.00
N ARG A 295 -37.23 -18.95 -30.59
CA ARG A 295 -37.51 -19.09 -32.02
C ARG A 295 -36.71 -18.05 -32.80
N LEU A 296 -35.72 -18.49 -33.58
CA LEU A 296 -34.86 -17.63 -34.41
C LEU A 296 -34.78 -18.20 -35.83
N GLY A 297 -34.98 -17.33 -36.84
CA GLY A 297 -34.91 -17.76 -38.25
C GLY A 297 -35.96 -18.80 -38.66
N GLY A 298 -37.07 -18.91 -37.91
CA GLY A 298 -38.12 -19.91 -38.15
C GLY A 298 -37.96 -21.20 -37.34
N GLU A 299 -36.77 -21.45 -36.78
CA GLU A 299 -36.44 -22.66 -36.01
C GLU A 299 -36.37 -22.38 -34.51
N TYR A 300 -36.54 -23.43 -33.69
CA TYR A 300 -36.37 -23.36 -32.24
C TYR A 300 -34.95 -23.76 -31.85
N VAL A 301 -34.23 -22.82 -31.24
CA VAL A 301 -32.89 -23.04 -30.69
C VAL A 301 -33.01 -23.36 -29.22
N ARG A 302 -32.46 -24.49 -28.81
CA ARG A 302 -32.52 -24.96 -27.42
C ARG A 302 -31.14 -25.11 -26.80
N VAL A 303 -31.00 -24.62 -25.57
CA VAL A 303 -29.91 -24.99 -24.65
C VAL A 303 -30.55 -25.67 -23.44
N ARG A 304 -30.25 -26.95 -23.23
CA ARG A 304 -30.87 -27.76 -22.18
C ARG A 304 -30.33 -27.40 -20.80
N VAL A 305 -31.11 -27.67 -19.74
CA VAL A 305 -30.70 -27.42 -18.34
C VAL A 305 -29.35 -28.07 -18.04
N ARG A 306 -29.15 -29.33 -18.47
CA ARG A 306 -27.89 -30.07 -18.23
C ARG A 306 -26.65 -29.32 -18.73
N GLU A 307 -26.76 -28.64 -19.86
CA GLU A 307 -25.66 -27.91 -20.49
C GLU A 307 -25.39 -26.60 -19.74
N ILE A 308 -26.44 -25.95 -19.23
CA ILE A 308 -26.31 -24.76 -18.38
C ILE A 308 -25.68 -25.13 -17.04
N VAL A 309 -26.06 -26.26 -16.44
CA VAL A 309 -25.49 -26.79 -15.19
C VAL A 309 -24.01 -27.15 -15.37
N GLU A 310 -23.64 -27.78 -16.50
CA GLU A 310 -22.25 -28.06 -16.84
C GLU A 310 -21.42 -26.77 -16.94
N LEU A 311 -21.91 -25.77 -17.69
CA LEU A 311 -21.25 -24.46 -17.79
C LEU A 311 -21.14 -23.73 -16.44
N LEU A 312 -22.17 -23.85 -15.60
CA LEU A 312 -22.19 -23.26 -14.26
C LEU A 312 -21.10 -23.87 -13.38
N ARG A 313 -21.03 -25.21 -13.38
CA ARG A 313 -20.02 -25.97 -12.64
C ARG A 313 -18.61 -25.62 -13.10
N GLU A 314 -18.38 -25.61 -14.42
CA GLU A 314 -17.07 -25.24 -15.00
C GLU A 314 -16.66 -23.81 -14.66
N ALA A 315 -17.60 -22.86 -14.72
CA ALA A 315 -17.32 -21.47 -14.36
C ALA A 315 -16.98 -21.33 -12.86
N ARG A 316 -17.72 -21.99 -11.97
CA ARG A 316 -17.45 -21.96 -10.52
C ARG A 316 -16.12 -22.62 -10.16
N GLU A 317 -15.83 -23.79 -10.73
CA GLU A 317 -14.59 -24.53 -10.48
C GLU A 317 -13.36 -23.76 -10.97
N ARG A 318 -13.47 -23.07 -12.11
CA ARG A 318 -12.35 -22.37 -12.74
C ARG A 318 -12.14 -20.97 -12.17
N ASP A 319 -13.22 -20.21 -12.01
CA ASP A 319 -13.17 -18.76 -11.83
C ASP A 319 -13.71 -18.32 -10.45
N GLY A 320 -14.24 -19.23 -9.64
CA GLY A 320 -14.85 -18.91 -8.34
C GLY A 320 -16.27 -18.35 -8.47
N THR A 321 -16.70 -17.55 -7.51
CA THR A 321 -18.09 -17.08 -7.39
C THR A 321 -18.29 -15.58 -7.60
N ASP A 322 -17.24 -14.85 -7.97
CA ASP A 322 -17.22 -13.40 -8.06
C ASP A 322 -17.98 -12.86 -9.29
N ALA A 323 -18.12 -11.52 -9.37
CA ALA A 323 -18.80 -10.86 -10.47
C ALA A 323 -18.13 -11.10 -11.84
N ILE A 324 -16.82 -11.33 -11.86
CA ILE A 324 -16.05 -11.61 -13.08
C ILE A 324 -16.37 -13.03 -13.56
N ALA A 325 -16.42 -14.01 -12.66
CA ALA A 325 -16.81 -15.39 -12.93
C ALA A 325 -18.25 -15.45 -13.49
N ARG A 326 -19.19 -14.71 -12.87
CA ARG A 326 -20.56 -14.61 -13.37
C ARG A 326 -20.64 -14.03 -14.79
N GLU A 327 -19.82 -13.02 -15.10
CA GLU A 327 -19.74 -12.45 -16.43
C GLU A 327 -19.12 -13.42 -17.45
N ARG A 328 -18.11 -14.19 -17.07
CA ARG A 328 -17.55 -15.27 -17.91
C ARG A 328 -18.59 -16.36 -18.17
N PHE A 329 -19.35 -16.77 -17.17
CA PHE A 329 -20.47 -17.69 -17.33
C PHE A 329 -21.50 -17.15 -18.33
N ARG A 330 -21.87 -15.86 -18.23
CA ARG A 330 -22.75 -15.21 -19.21
C ARG A 330 -22.20 -15.34 -20.63
N MET A 331 -20.92 -15.04 -20.82
CA MET A 331 -20.26 -15.15 -22.14
C MET A 331 -20.25 -16.60 -22.64
N ALA A 332 -19.99 -17.58 -21.77
CA ALA A 332 -20.00 -18.99 -22.10
C ALA A 332 -21.40 -19.48 -22.50
N LEU A 333 -22.45 -19.03 -21.79
CA LEU A 333 -23.84 -19.34 -22.10
C LEU A 333 -24.26 -18.77 -23.46
N VAL A 334 -23.90 -17.50 -23.75
CA VAL A 334 -24.17 -16.87 -25.06
C VAL A 334 -23.43 -17.62 -26.18
N ARG A 335 -22.16 -18.00 -25.95
CA ARG A 335 -21.38 -18.81 -26.90
C ARG A 335 -22.05 -20.18 -27.13
N ARG A 336 -22.50 -20.86 -26.08
CA ARG A 336 -23.20 -22.16 -26.21
C ARG A 336 -24.49 -22.02 -27.01
N PHE A 337 -25.25 -20.94 -26.78
CA PHE A 337 -26.44 -20.64 -27.56
C PHE A 337 -26.12 -20.42 -29.04
N TYR A 338 -25.04 -19.68 -29.35
CA TYR A 338 -24.60 -19.47 -30.73
C TYR A 338 -24.20 -20.78 -31.44
N LEU A 339 -23.55 -21.70 -30.72
CA LEU A 339 -23.24 -23.03 -31.24
C LEU A 339 -24.52 -23.83 -31.51
N ALA A 340 -25.49 -23.83 -30.59
CA ALA A 340 -26.78 -24.50 -30.79
C ALA A 340 -27.56 -23.94 -31.98
N TYR A 341 -27.53 -22.62 -32.17
CA TYR A 341 -28.12 -21.94 -33.32
C TYR A 341 -27.49 -22.40 -34.64
N SER A 342 -26.17 -22.47 -34.68
CA SER A 342 -25.39 -22.88 -35.87
C SER A 342 -25.63 -24.35 -36.23
N GLU A 343 -25.71 -25.23 -35.23
CA GLU A 343 -26.05 -26.65 -35.39
C GLU A 343 -27.47 -26.84 -35.95
N THR A 344 -28.43 -26.02 -35.50
CA THR A 344 -29.85 -26.14 -35.88
C THR A 344 -30.11 -25.68 -37.33
N LEU A 345 -29.36 -24.69 -37.83
CA LEU A 345 -29.56 -24.10 -39.17
C LEU A 345 -28.56 -24.57 -40.23
N GLY A 346 -27.80 -25.64 -39.96
CA GLY A 346 -27.04 -26.38 -40.97
C GLY A 346 -25.94 -25.58 -41.68
N GLY A 347 -25.25 -24.67 -41.00
CA GLY A 347 -24.10 -23.92 -41.56
C GLY A 347 -24.46 -22.79 -42.52
N SER A 348 -25.75 -22.56 -42.82
CA SER A 348 -26.22 -21.44 -43.67
C SER A 348 -26.50 -20.14 -42.90
N ALA A 349 -26.24 -20.13 -41.59
CA ALA A 349 -26.59 -19.03 -40.70
C ALA A 349 -25.48 -17.97 -40.60
N LEU A 350 -25.21 -17.25 -41.69
CA LEU A 350 -24.54 -15.95 -41.64
C LEU A 350 -25.55 -14.88 -41.19
N ARG A 351 -26.06 -14.98 -39.96
CA ARG A 351 -26.68 -13.83 -39.31
C ARG A 351 -25.62 -13.05 -38.54
N ASP A 352 -25.76 -11.73 -38.56
CA ASP A 352 -24.97 -10.81 -37.76
C ASP A 352 -25.12 -11.19 -36.27
N GLY A 353 -23.99 -11.37 -35.59
CA GLY A 353 -23.96 -11.74 -34.16
C GLY A 353 -24.76 -10.77 -33.30
N GLU A 354 -24.88 -9.51 -33.74
CA GLU A 354 -25.70 -8.48 -33.10
C GLU A 354 -27.20 -8.81 -33.07
N GLU A 355 -27.77 -9.40 -34.13
CA GLU A 355 -29.20 -9.75 -34.14
C GLU A 355 -29.54 -10.85 -33.13
N ILE A 356 -28.63 -11.83 -32.98
CA ILE A 356 -28.79 -12.95 -32.06
C ILE A 356 -28.71 -12.45 -30.62
N GLU A 357 -27.71 -11.61 -30.33
CA GLU A 357 -27.55 -11.03 -29.01
C GLU A 357 -28.73 -10.12 -28.65
N LYS A 358 -29.22 -9.31 -29.60
CA LYS A 358 -30.43 -8.49 -29.42
C LYS A 358 -31.66 -9.36 -29.12
N SER A 359 -31.80 -10.49 -29.79
CA SER A 359 -32.92 -11.41 -29.55
C SER A 359 -32.84 -12.10 -28.18
N LEU A 360 -31.64 -12.47 -27.72
CA LEU A 360 -31.41 -12.99 -26.37
C LEU A 360 -31.70 -11.95 -25.28
N LYS A 361 -31.34 -10.68 -25.54
CA LYS A 361 -31.59 -9.55 -24.63
C LYS A 361 -33.04 -9.05 -24.66
N ALA A 362 -33.82 -9.41 -25.68
CA ALA A 362 -35.19 -8.95 -25.84
C ALA A 362 -36.04 -9.28 -24.59
N ASN A 363 -36.80 -8.28 -24.12
CA ASN A 363 -37.65 -8.38 -22.93
C ASN A 363 -36.93 -8.89 -21.67
N GLY A 364 -35.61 -8.69 -21.57
CA GLY A 364 -34.80 -9.16 -20.45
C GLY A 364 -34.75 -10.69 -20.31
N TYR A 365 -35.00 -11.45 -21.39
CA TYR A 365 -35.05 -12.91 -21.33
C TYR A 365 -33.74 -13.51 -20.83
N LEU A 366 -32.61 -13.16 -21.43
CA LEU A 366 -31.29 -13.59 -20.97
C LEU A 366 -31.03 -13.21 -19.51
N ALA A 367 -31.42 -12.00 -19.09
CA ALA A 367 -31.25 -11.57 -17.69
C ALA A 367 -32.04 -12.45 -16.72
N ARG A 368 -33.27 -12.86 -17.06
CA ARG A 368 -34.07 -13.78 -16.22
C ARG A 368 -33.48 -15.18 -16.16
N VAL A 369 -32.97 -15.69 -17.28
CA VAL A 369 -32.30 -17.01 -17.31
C VAL A 369 -31.02 -16.97 -16.46
N LEU A 370 -30.21 -15.92 -16.62
CA LEU A 370 -29.02 -15.71 -15.81
C LEU A 370 -29.36 -15.58 -14.33
N GLU A 371 -30.41 -14.84 -13.96
CA GLU A 371 -30.79 -14.69 -12.55
C GLU A 371 -31.26 -16.01 -11.92
N ARG A 372 -31.92 -16.88 -12.68
CA ARG A 372 -32.35 -18.20 -12.19
C ARG A 372 -31.23 -19.23 -12.11
N ALA A 373 -30.20 -19.10 -12.95
CA ALA A 373 -29.04 -19.98 -12.96
C ALA A 373 -27.91 -19.48 -12.05
N TRP A 374 -27.75 -18.17 -11.93
CA TRP A 374 -26.73 -17.49 -11.13
C TRP A 374 -27.24 -16.12 -10.65
N PRO A 375 -27.91 -16.08 -9.48
CA PRO A 375 -28.43 -14.85 -8.90
C PRO A 375 -27.34 -13.78 -8.73
N ALA A 376 -27.66 -12.51 -8.99
CA ALA A 376 -26.75 -11.41 -8.70
C ALA A 376 -26.78 -11.08 -7.21
N LEU A 377 -25.71 -11.42 -6.48
CA LEU A 377 -25.58 -11.11 -5.07
C LEU A 377 -24.86 -9.78 -4.85
N VAL A 378 -25.42 -8.97 -3.96
CA VAL A 378 -24.82 -7.71 -3.52
C VAL A 378 -24.26 -7.92 -2.11
N PRO A 379 -22.94 -7.80 -1.89
CA PRO A 379 -22.28 -8.11 -0.61
C PRO A 379 -22.93 -7.43 0.60
N GLU A 380 -23.30 -6.16 0.49
CA GLU A 380 -23.95 -5.40 1.55
C GLU A 380 -25.30 -5.98 1.92
N LYS A 381 -26.07 -6.47 0.92
CA LYS A 381 -27.37 -7.10 1.15
C LYS A 381 -27.21 -8.47 1.78
N LEU A 382 -26.20 -9.23 1.36
CA LEU A 382 -25.87 -10.53 1.95
C LEU A 382 -25.55 -10.38 3.43
N LEU A 383 -24.60 -9.50 3.78
CA LEU A 383 -24.16 -9.31 5.16
C LEU A 383 -25.29 -8.77 6.05
N ARG A 384 -26.10 -7.83 5.55
CA ARG A 384 -27.29 -7.34 6.27
C ARG A 384 -28.32 -8.45 6.50
N ALA A 385 -28.57 -9.28 5.49
CA ALA A 385 -29.50 -10.39 5.63
C ALA A 385 -28.99 -11.42 6.65
N LEU A 386 -27.69 -11.73 6.61
CA LEU A 386 -27.03 -12.65 7.54
C LEU A 386 -27.25 -12.22 8.99
N PHE A 387 -26.98 -10.95 9.33
CA PHE A 387 -27.14 -10.48 10.71
C PHE A 387 -28.59 -10.20 11.12
N ALA A 388 -29.50 -9.96 10.17
CA ALA A 388 -30.90 -9.62 10.46
C ALA A 388 -31.84 -10.82 10.55
N GLN A 389 -31.50 -11.97 9.93
CA GLN A 389 -32.36 -13.14 9.79
C GLN A 389 -31.79 -14.33 10.59
N PRO A 390 -32.32 -14.61 11.80
CA PRO A 390 -31.76 -15.64 12.69
C PRO A 390 -31.68 -17.04 12.05
N ALA A 391 -32.70 -17.45 11.29
CA ALA A 391 -32.69 -18.75 10.62
C ALA A 391 -31.60 -18.85 9.55
N PHE A 392 -31.36 -17.76 8.80
CA PHE A 392 -30.32 -17.73 7.77
C PHE A 392 -28.92 -17.72 8.40
N LEU A 393 -28.71 -17.00 9.51
CA LEU A 393 -27.47 -17.07 10.26
C LEU A 393 -27.20 -18.48 10.82
N ALA A 394 -28.21 -19.11 11.42
CA ALA A 394 -28.07 -20.45 11.99
C ALA A 394 -27.69 -21.48 10.92
N GLU A 395 -28.34 -21.43 9.75
CA GLU A 395 -28.02 -22.32 8.63
C GLU A 395 -26.62 -22.06 8.05
N ALA A 396 -26.23 -20.79 7.88
CA ALA A 396 -24.92 -20.43 7.34
C ALA A 396 -23.76 -20.66 8.31
N SER A 397 -24.03 -20.78 9.61
CA SER A 397 -23.02 -20.96 10.66
C SER A 397 -23.09 -22.33 11.35
N ASP A 398 -23.85 -23.27 10.76
CA ASP A 398 -24.00 -24.63 11.28
C ASP A 398 -22.64 -25.32 11.44
N GLY A 399 -22.36 -25.82 12.64
CA GLY A 399 -21.07 -26.42 13.00
C GLY A 399 -19.88 -25.45 13.13
N ILE A 400 -20.07 -24.14 12.93
CA ILE A 400 -19.01 -23.13 12.96
C ILE A 400 -19.12 -22.21 14.19
N LEU A 401 -20.33 -21.69 14.48
CA LEU A 401 -20.58 -20.77 15.58
C LEU A 401 -21.57 -21.33 16.61
N SER A 402 -21.35 -21.04 17.88
CA SER A 402 -22.31 -21.37 18.96
C SER A 402 -23.56 -20.49 18.89
N ASP A 403 -24.65 -20.92 19.55
CA ASP A 403 -25.87 -20.12 19.67
C ASP A 403 -25.61 -18.76 20.37
N GLU A 404 -24.66 -18.71 21.30
CA GLU A 404 -24.27 -17.46 21.98
C GLU A 404 -23.52 -16.53 21.03
N GLU A 405 -22.56 -17.05 20.26
CA GLU A 405 -21.84 -16.29 19.24
C GLU A 405 -22.81 -15.75 18.17
N GLN A 406 -23.74 -16.58 17.71
CA GLN A 406 -24.78 -16.15 16.78
C GLN A 406 -25.64 -15.03 17.39
N ALA A 407 -25.96 -15.08 18.69
CA ALA A 407 -26.73 -14.03 19.35
C ALA A 407 -25.99 -12.68 19.35
N LEU A 408 -24.66 -12.68 19.52
CA LEU A 408 -23.82 -11.47 19.47
C LEU A 408 -23.80 -10.80 18.09
N LEU A 409 -23.89 -11.57 17.01
CA LEU A 409 -23.88 -11.06 15.64
C LEU A 409 -25.24 -10.53 15.17
N ARG A 410 -26.33 -10.87 15.86
CA ARG A 410 -27.68 -10.46 15.46
C ARG A 410 -27.84 -8.96 15.56
N ARG A 411 -28.15 -8.32 14.43
CA ARG A 411 -28.37 -6.88 14.35
C ARG A 411 -29.40 -6.53 13.28
N ARG A 412 -30.26 -5.56 13.60
CA ARG A 412 -31.09 -4.86 12.61
C ARG A 412 -30.68 -3.39 12.55
N GLY A 413 -30.57 -2.84 11.35
CA GLY A 413 -30.23 -1.45 11.16
C GLY A 413 -29.37 -1.21 9.92
N THR A 414 -28.99 0.05 9.76
CA THR A 414 -28.09 0.54 8.72
C THR A 414 -26.80 1.04 9.35
N GLY A 415 -25.69 0.94 8.61
CA GLY A 415 -24.38 1.35 9.08
C GLY A 415 -23.44 0.15 9.24
N TRP A 416 -22.16 0.46 9.33
CA TRP A 416 -21.09 -0.52 9.42
C TRP A 416 -20.20 -0.20 10.62
N SER A 417 -19.65 -1.23 11.23
CA SER A 417 -18.53 -1.14 12.18
C SER A 417 -17.23 -1.49 11.46
N ASP A 418 -16.09 -1.26 12.10
CA ASP A 418 -14.78 -1.63 11.54
C ASP A 418 -14.69 -3.12 11.21
N GLY A 419 -15.23 -3.99 12.08
CA GLY A 419 -15.30 -5.43 11.85
C GLY A 419 -16.20 -5.80 10.66
N ASP A 420 -17.29 -5.05 10.43
CA ASP A 420 -18.15 -5.27 9.27
C ASP A 420 -17.45 -4.95 7.95
N LEU A 421 -16.50 -4.01 7.93
CA LEU A 421 -15.77 -3.66 6.71
C LEU A 421 -14.91 -4.83 6.24
N ALA A 422 -14.21 -5.50 7.16
CA ALA A 422 -13.42 -6.68 6.82
C ALA A 422 -14.30 -7.83 6.32
N LEU A 423 -15.49 -8.03 6.91
CA LEU A 423 -16.48 -9.01 6.45
C LEU A 423 -17.08 -8.64 5.09
N LEU A 424 -17.28 -7.34 4.83
CA LEU A 424 -17.77 -6.84 3.56
C LEU A 424 -16.71 -7.01 2.46
N ASP A 425 -15.42 -6.81 2.78
CA ASP A 425 -14.32 -7.11 1.86
C ASP A 425 -14.24 -8.61 1.53
N GLU A 426 -14.42 -9.48 2.52
CA GLU A 426 -14.49 -10.94 2.32
C GLU A 426 -15.68 -11.31 1.41
N ALA A 427 -16.87 -10.75 1.66
CA ALA A 427 -18.04 -10.96 0.81
C ALA A 427 -17.84 -10.41 -0.61
N ASN A 428 -17.15 -9.27 -0.77
CA ASN A 428 -16.78 -8.74 -2.09
C ASN A 428 -15.83 -9.67 -2.84
N ALA A 429 -14.87 -10.29 -2.16
CA ALA A 429 -13.98 -11.26 -2.76
C ALA A 429 -14.71 -12.54 -3.21
N LEU A 430 -15.77 -12.93 -2.50
CA LEU A 430 -16.57 -14.11 -2.83
C LEU A 430 -17.54 -13.86 -4.00
N VAL A 431 -18.33 -12.77 -3.97
CA VAL A 431 -19.42 -12.57 -4.96
C VAL A 431 -19.39 -11.22 -5.66
N GLY A 432 -18.62 -10.27 -5.13
CA GLY A 432 -18.52 -8.91 -5.64
C GLY A 432 -17.40 -8.76 -6.67
N THR A 433 -16.82 -7.56 -6.70
CA THR A 433 -15.59 -7.31 -7.47
C THR A 433 -14.40 -7.48 -6.53
N PRO A 434 -13.43 -8.35 -6.84
CA PRO A 434 -12.26 -8.51 -5.99
C PRO A 434 -11.47 -7.19 -5.92
N PRO A 435 -10.81 -6.91 -4.78
CA PRO A 435 -10.06 -5.67 -4.63
C PRO A 435 -8.90 -5.61 -5.62
N ARG A 436 -8.46 -4.38 -5.92
CA ARG A 436 -7.24 -4.16 -6.68
C ARG A 436 -6.06 -4.79 -5.93
N SER A 437 -5.20 -5.45 -6.69
CA SER A 437 -3.94 -5.98 -6.19
C SER A 437 -2.78 -5.02 -6.48
N TYR A 438 -1.82 -4.96 -5.56
CA TYR A 438 -0.67 -4.06 -5.57
C TYR A 438 0.63 -4.85 -5.68
N GLY A 439 1.67 -4.21 -6.22
CA GLY A 439 3.00 -4.79 -6.32
C GLY A 439 3.73 -4.82 -4.99
N HIS A 440 3.42 -3.87 -4.10
CA HIS A 440 3.87 -3.86 -2.73
C HIS A 440 2.82 -3.21 -1.82
N VAL A 441 2.60 -3.77 -0.64
CA VAL A 441 1.74 -3.19 0.39
C VAL A 441 2.58 -2.91 1.63
N ILE A 442 2.51 -1.69 2.15
CA ILE A 442 3.13 -1.31 3.42
C ILE A 442 2.01 -1.02 4.40
N VAL A 443 2.06 -1.61 5.59
CA VAL A 443 1.02 -1.47 6.60
C VAL A 443 1.65 -0.92 7.87
N ASP A 444 1.19 0.22 8.34
CA ASP A 444 1.60 0.79 9.62
C ASP A 444 0.62 0.42 10.74
N GLU A 445 1.14 0.36 11.97
CA GLU A 445 0.45 -0.15 13.16
C GLU A 445 -0.20 -1.53 12.93
N ALA A 446 0.52 -2.43 12.24
CA ALA A 446 0.01 -3.72 11.83
C ALA A 446 -0.38 -4.63 13.01
N GLN A 447 0.17 -4.39 14.21
CA GLN A 447 -0.20 -5.12 15.43
C GLN A 447 -1.65 -4.89 15.87
N ASP A 448 -2.29 -3.80 15.43
CA ASP A 448 -3.68 -3.50 15.81
C ASP A 448 -4.71 -4.10 14.85
N LEU A 449 -4.25 -4.72 13.76
CA LEU A 449 -5.14 -5.33 12.78
C LEU A 449 -5.68 -6.67 13.27
N THR A 450 -6.99 -6.83 13.14
CA THR A 450 -7.66 -8.12 13.36
C THR A 450 -7.28 -9.16 12.30
N PRO A 451 -7.42 -10.47 12.58
CA PRO A 451 -7.18 -11.51 11.58
C PRO A 451 -8.00 -11.32 10.29
N MET A 452 -9.26 -10.89 10.39
CA MET A 452 -10.07 -10.54 9.22
C MET A 452 -9.55 -9.32 8.45
N GLN A 453 -9.02 -8.29 9.12
CA GLN A 453 -8.34 -7.18 8.45
C GLN A 453 -7.02 -7.61 7.80
N LEU A 454 -6.27 -8.52 8.41
CA LEU A 454 -5.05 -9.10 7.81
C LEU A 454 -5.39 -9.88 6.53
N ARG A 455 -6.50 -10.64 6.50
CA ARG A 455 -7.01 -11.26 5.26
C ARG A 455 -7.37 -10.23 4.19
N MET A 456 -7.97 -9.11 4.59
CA MET A 456 -8.26 -7.99 3.68
C MET A 456 -6.98 -7.37 3.09
N ILE A 457 -5.91 -7.24 3.88
CA ILE A 457 -4.57 -6.84 3.41
C ILE A 457 -3.96 -7.89 2.48
N ALA A 458 -4.04 -9.17 2.84
CA ALA A 458 -3.51 -10.29 2.07
C ALA A 458 -4.03 -10.30 0.62
N ARG A 459 -5.32 -10.02 0.41
CA ARG A 459 -5.92 -9.92 -0.94
C ARG A 459 -5.35 -8.79 -1.80
N ARG A 460 -4.72 -7.78 -1.19
CA ARG A 460 -4.13 -6.62 -1.86
C ARG A 460 -2.64 -6.79 -2.13
N ALA A 461 -1.94 -7.68 -1.42
CA ALA A 461 -0.51 -7.93 -1.60
C ALA A 461 -0.26 -9.08 -2.60
N ARG A 462 0.30 -8.78 -3.79
CA ARG A 462 0.73 -9.82 -4.73
C ARG A 462 2.03 -10.46 -4.27
N GLU A 463 2.16 -11.77 -4.45
CA GLU A 463 3.44 -12.51 -4.49
C GLU A 463 4.41 -12.17 -3.33
N GLY A 464 3.89 -11.81 -2.14
CA GLY A 464 4.70 -11.54 -0.95
C GLY A 464 5.27 -10.13 -0.82
N GLY A 465 4.97 -9.22 -1.75
CA GLY A 465 5.35 -7.80 -1.65
C GLY A 465 4.62 -7.11 -0.50
N LEU A 466 5.13 -7.29 0.72
CA LEU A 466 4.49 -6.85 1.95
C LEU A 466 5.55 -6.32 2.93
N THR A 467 5.30 -5.15 3.52
CA THR A 467 6.05 -4.64 4.66
C THR A 467 5.08 -4.33 5.80
N LEU A 468 5.20 -5.00 6.94
CA LEU A 468 4.47 -4.65 8.16
C LEU A 468 5.36 -3.78 9.04
N LEU A 469 4.81 -2.70 9.56
CA LEU A 469 5.44 -1.83 10.54
C LEU A 469 4.61 -1.90 11.81
N GLY A 470 5.26 -2.04 12.96
CA GLY A 470 4.51 -2.09 14.19
C GLY A 470 5.35 -2.27 15.43
N ASP A 471 4.65 -2.39 16.55
CA ASP A 471 5.20 -2.78 17.83
C ASP A 471 4.20 -3.65 18.58
N VAL A 472 4.43 -4.95 18.67
CA VAL A 472 3.52 -5.87 19.38
C VAL A 472 3.34 -5.49 20.86
N ALA A 473 4.32 -4.81 21.47
CA ALA A 473 4.19 -4.29 22.84
C ALA A 473 3.21 -3.11 22.96
N GLN A 474 2.79 -2.52 21.85
CA GLN A 474 1.81 -1.44 21.77
C GLN A 474 0.45 -1.90 21.21
N ALA A 475 0.19 -3.20 21.13
CA ALA A 475 -1.08 -3.71 20.63
C ALA A 475 -2.26 -3.27 21.53
N THR A 476 -3.23 -2.57 20.91
CA THR A 476 -4.46 -2.06 21.54
C THR A 476 -5.73 -2.45 20.79
N GLY A 477 -5.60 -3.18 19.67
CA GLY A 477 -6.70 -3.67 18.86
C GLY A 477 -7.66 -4.65 19.58
N ALA A 478 -8.74 -5.01 18.90
CA ALA A 478 -9.74 -5.96 19.43
C ALA A 478 -9.14 -7.35 19.75
N VAL A 479 -8.11 -7.73 18.99
CA VAL A 479 -7.26 -8.90 19.19
C VAL A 479 -5.87 -8.39 19.55
N VAL A 480 -5.31 -8.91 20.64
CA VAL A 480 -3.98 -8.53 21.12
C VAL A 480 -3.03 -9.68 20.83
N TYR A 481 -2.00 -9.40 20.03
CA TYR A 481 -0.95 -10.36 19.70
C TYR A 481 0.24 -10.21 20.66
N ARG A 482 0.88 -11.33 20.98
CA ARG A 482 2.10 -11.33 21.80
C ARG A 482 3.38 -11.37 20.98
N SER A 483 3.29 -11.89 19.76
CA SER A 483 4.40 -11.96 18.81
C SER A 483 3.89 -11.84 17.37
N TRP A 484 4.80 -11.55 16.45
CA TRP A 484 4.48 -11.53 15.02
C TRP A 484 4.14 -12.92 14.48
N ASP A 485 4.55 -14.00 15.14
CA ASP A 485 4.18 -15.37 14.76
C ASP A 485 2.67 -15.63 14.89
N GLU A 486 1.95 -14.83 15.68
CA GLU A 486 0.49 -14.87 15.77
C GLU A 486 -0.20 -14.07 14.64
N VAL A 487 0.51 -13.10 14.04
CA VAL A 487 0.01 -12.22 12.96
C VAL A 487 0.26 -12.83 11.58
N LEU A 488 1.48 -13.31 11.36
CA LEU A 488 1.97 -13.81 10.07
C LEU A 488 1.11 -14.92 9.45
N PRO A 489 0.54 -15.90 10.18
CA PRO A 489 -0.28 -16.96 9.59
C PRO A 489 -1.50 -16.47 8.80
N HIS A 490 -1.92 -15.22 8.99
CA HIS A 490 -3.04 -14.61 8.27
C HIS A 490 -2.63 -13.94 6.93
N LEU A 491 -1.34 -13.94 6.60
CA LEU A 491 -0.76 -13.23 5.46
C LEU A 491 -0.12 -14.20 4.45
N PRO A 492 0.01 -13.79 3.16
CA PRO A 492 0.63 -14.62 2.13
C PRO A 492 2.14 -14.73 2.35
N HIS A 493 2.70 -15.89 2.02
CA HIS A 493 4.15 -16.19 2.11
C HIS A 493 4.75 -15.95 3.50
N ALA A 494 3.92 -16.07 4.54
CA ALA A 494 4.29 -15.90 5.94
C ALA A 494 5.48 -16.75 6.39
N ALA A 495 5.64 -17.96 5.83
CA ALA A 495 6.74 -18.86 6.17
C ALA A 495 8.12 -18.33 5.73
N GLU A 496 8.15 -17.36 4.81
CA GLU A 496 9.36 -16.71 4.30
C GLU A 496 9.54 -15.31 4.90
N ALA A 497 8.69 -14.90 5.83
CA ALA A 497 8.72 -13.55 6.37
C ALA A 497 9.98 -13.32 7.22
N GLU A 498 10.65 -12.20 7.00
CA GLU A 498 11.78 -11.75 7.80
C GLU A 498 11.32 -10.73 8.83
N ILE A 499 11.78 -10.87 10.07
CA ILE A 499 11.48 -9.94 11.17
C ILE A 499 12.77 -9.20 11.52
N GLU A 500 12.76 -7.89 11.32
CA GLU A 500 13.88 -7.00 11.62
C GLU A 500 13.50 -6.00 12.71
N GLU A 501 14.43 -5.76 13.64
CA GLU A 501 14.23 -4.82 14.74
C GLU A 501 14.86 -3.45 14.45
N LEU A 502 14.08 -2.40 14.69
CA LEU A 502 14.53 -1.01 14.68
C LEU A 502 14.57 -0.47 16.11
N ARG A 503 15.78 -0.46 16.70
CA ARG A 503 15.96 -0.23 18.14
C ARG A 503 16.27 1.22 18.52
N HIS A 504 16.93 1.99 17.66
CA HIS A 504 17.38 3.33 18.05
C HIS A 504 16.22 4.35 17.99
N ALA A 505 15.88 4.91 19.14
CA ALA A 505 14.80 5.89 19.31
C ALA A 505 15.37 7.31 19.46
N TYR A 506 14.94 8.21 18.58
CA TYR A 506 15.43 9.59 18.55
C TYR A 506 14.34 10.63 18.86
N ARG A 507 13.06 10.22 18.86
CA ARG A 507 11.94 11.15 19.07
C ARG A 507 11.43 11.21 20.51
N VAL A 508 11.60 10.12 21.27
CA VAL A 508 11.10 9.99 22.65
C VAL A 508 12.25 10.20 23.64
N PRO A 509 12.12 11.12 24.61
CA PRO A 509 13.14 11.33 25.65
C PRO A 509 13.42 10.06 26.46
N ARG A 510 14.68 9.88 26.84
CA ARG A 510 15.12 8.76 27.67
C ARG A 510 14.36 8.68 28.98
N GLU A 511 14.10 9.80 29.61
CA GLU A 511 13.41 9.89 30.90
C GLU A 511 11.98 9.34 30.83
N ILE A 512 11.31 9.51 29.68
CA ILE A 512 9.98 8.92 29.44
C ILE A 512 10.10 7.42 29.18
N MET A 513 11.11 7.01 28.41
CA MET A 513 11.36 5.59 28.15
C MET A 513 11.72 4.83 29.42
N ASP A 514 12.54 5.39 30.31
CA ASP A 514 12.97 4.77 31.56
C ASP A 514 11.77 4.44 32.49
N VAL A 515 10.69 5.23 32.40
CA VAL A 515 9.43 4.94 33.12
C VAL A 515 8.63 3.81 32.46
N ALA A 516 8.62 3.75 31.13
CA ALA A 516 7.80 2.81 30.37
C ALA A 516 8.46 1.43 30.18
N LEU A 517 9.78 1.38 30.01
CA LEU A 517 10.55 0.17 29.68
C LEU A 517 10.35 -0.99 30.68
N PRO A 518 10.23 -0.77 32.01
CA PRO A 518 9.96 -1.88 32.94
C PRO A 518 8.65 -2.63 32.64
N LEU A 519 7.69 -2.02 31.93
CA LEU A 519 6.46 -2.70 31.52
C LEU A 519 6.72 -3.73 30.40
N LEU A 520 7.73 -3.49 29.56
CA LEU A 520 8.07 -4.34 28.40
C LEU A 520 8.36 -5.78 28.84
N ASP A 521 9.08 -5.95 29.95
CA ASP A 521 9.40 -7.26 30.54
C ASP A 521 8.17 -8.09 30.91
N VAL A 522 7.01 -7.44 31.09
CA VAL A 522 5.74 -8.10 31.45
C VAL A 522 4.86 -8.34 30.22
N ILE A 523 4.79 -7.37 29.31
CA ILE A 523 3.82 -7.40 28.20
C ILE A 523 4.37 -8.02 26.93
N ALA A 524 5.68 -7.93 26.69
CA ALA A 524 6.35 -8.47 25.51
C ALA A 524 7.84 -8.75 25.81
N PRO A 525 8.14 -9.78 26.62
CA PRO A 525 9.51 -10.05 27.12
C PRO A 525 10.52 -10.40 26.02
N ASP A 526 10.03 -10.88 24.87
CA ASP A 526 10.87 -11.27 23.74
C ASP A 526 11.19 -10.10 22.79
N VAL A 527 10.63 -8.91 23.02
CA VAL A 527 10.89 -7.70 22.23
C VAL A 527 12.10 -6.97 22.80
N ALA A 528 13.10 -6.69 21.97
CA ALA A 528 14.27 -5.94 22.42
C ALA A 528 13.90 -4.49 22.81
N ALA A 529 14.40 -4.06 23.97
CA ALA A 529 14.20 -2.70 24.44
C ALA A 529 14.78 -1.66 23.45
N PRO A 530 13.99 -0.62 23.07
CA PRO A 530 14.49 0.51 22.29
C PRO A 530 15.51 1.33 23.07
N LEU A 531 16.48 1.89 22.35
CA LEU A 531 17.58 2.69 22.88
C LEU A 531 17.33 4.17 22.61
N SER A 532 17.02 4.95 23.65
CA SER A 532 16.78 6.39 23.51
C SER A 532 18.05 7.24 23.63
N TYR A 533 18.30 8.05 22.60
CA TYR A 533 19.44 8.98 22.53
C TYR A 533 19.08 10.41 22.91
N ARG A 534 17.79 10.74 22.98
CA ARG A 534 17.31 12.08 23.32
C ARG A 534 17.20 12.22 24.84
N ARG A 535 17.69 13.33 25.39
CA ARG A 535 17.40 13.74 26.78
C ARG A 535 16.29 14.78 26.79
N GLY A 536 15.42 14.71 27.79
CA GLY A 536 14.40 15.72 28.06
C GLY A 536 15.06 17.05 28.43
N ALA A 537 14.42 18.14 28.00
CA ALA A 537 14.82 19.50 28.39
C ALA A 537 14.24 19.89 29.75
#